data_AF-A0A951T150-F1
#
_entry.id   AF-A0A951T150-F1
#
_cell.length_a   1.000
_cell.length_b   1.000
_cell.length_c   1.000
_cell.angle_alpha   90.00
_cell.angle_beta   90.00
_cell.angle_gamma   90.00
#
_symmetry.space_group_name_H-M   'P 1'
#
loop_
_entity.id
_entity.type
_entity.pdbx_description
1 polymer ?
#
loop_
_entity_poly.entity_id
_entity_poly.type
_entity_poly.pdbx_seq_one_letter_code
_entity_poly.pdbx_strand_id
1 'polypeptide(L)' 'MTLRDKTLSKINTKAGEFSYFSFKSLEKELGVSLSRVPYSIRILLETAL' A
#
# COMPACT_ATOMS: atom_id res chain seq x y z
N MET A 1 11.22 6.02 11.46
CA MET A 1 10.75 5.51 10.15
C MET A 1 9.24 5.44 10.20
N THR A 2 8.55 6.18 9.35
CA THR A 2 7.08 6.26 9.37
C THR A 2 6.47 5.05 8.63
N LEU A 3 5.18 4.77 8.86
CA LEU A 3 4.45 3.70 8.14
C LEU A 3 4.49 3.92 6.61
N ARG A 4 4.51 5.19 6.20
CA ARG A 4 4.64 5.65 4.81
C ARG A 4 5.97 5.23 4.19
N ASP A 5 7.08 5.39 4.91
CA ASP A 5 8.42 5.00 4.42
C ASP A 5 8.54 3.49 4.22
N LYS A 6 7.89 2.70 5.07
CA LYS A 6 7.96 1.23 5.03
C LYS A 6 7.04 0.60 3.99
N THR A 7 6.00 1.32 3.58
CA THR A 7 5.00 0.84 2.61
C THR A 7 5.23 1.36 1.21
N LEU A 8 6.04 2.40 1.03
CA LEU A 8 6.44 2.91 -0.27
C LEU A 8 7.13 1.81 -1.09
N SER A 9 6.61 1.55 -2.27
CA SER A 9 7.12 0.57 -3.23
C SER A 9 7.16 1.20 -4.62
N LYS A 10 7.99 0.65 -5.49
CA LYS A 10 8.14 1.14 -6.86
C LYS A 10 7.73 0.07 -7.84
N ILE A 11 7.03 0.47 -8.91
CA ILE A 11 6.69 -0.38 -10.03
C ILE A 11 7.31 0.21 -11.29
N ASN A 12 8.05 -0.63 -12.01
CA ASN A 12 8.69 -0.25 -13.25
C ASN A 12 7.85 -0.73 -14.42
N THR A 13 7.41 0.20 -15.26
CA THR A 13 6.54 -0.07 -16.41
C THR A 13 7.22 0.42 -17.68
N LYS A 14 6.72 0.04 -18.85
CA LYS A 14 7.23 0.56 -20.14
C LYS A 14 7.12 2.09 -20.24
N ALA A 15 6.21 2.71 -19.48
CA ALA A 15 5.99 4.14 -19.43
C ALA A 15 6.89 4.86 -18.40
N GLY A 16 7.63 4.13 -17.57
CA GLY A 16 8.49 4.69 -16.53
C GLY A 16 8.34 4.03 -15.16
N GLU A 17 9.05 4.57 -14.19
CA GLU A 17 9.03 4.15 -12.78
C GLU A 17 8.00 4.97 -11.99
N PHE A 18 7.08 4.27 -11.33
CA PHE A 18 6.03 4.87 -10.51
C PHE A 18 6.12 4.40 -9.07
N SER A 19 5.85 5.29 -8.11
CA SER A 19 5.80 4.95 -6.68
C SER A 19 4.36 4.71 -6.26
N TYR A 20 4.13 3.71 -5.40
CA TYR A 20 2.83 3.35 -4.86
C TYR A 20 2.97 2.82 -3.43
N PHE A 21 1.87 2.78 -2.67
CA PHE A 21 1.86 2.15 -1.35
C PHE A 21 1.47 0.69 -1.45
N SER A 22 2.36 -0.21 -1.04
CA SER A 22 2.12 -1.64 -1.07
C SER A 22 1.22 -2.08 0.09
N PHE A 23 0.00 -2.50 -0.25
CA PHE A 23 -0.94 -3.09 0.71
C PHE A 23 -0.39 -4.33 1.41
N LYS A 24 0.43 -5.13 0.72
CA LYS A 24 1.08 -6.31 1.30
C LYS A 24 2.10 -5.92 2.37
N SER A 25 2.86 -4.85 2.12
CA SER A 25 3.79 -4.29 3.12
C SER A 25 3.02 -3.71 4.30
N LEU A 26 1.88 -3.06 4.05
CA LEU A 26 1.00 -2.52 5.07
C LEU A 26 0.41 -3.62 5.99
N GLU A 27 -0.06 -4.73 5.43
CA GLU A 27 -0.52 -5.90 6.20
C GLU A 27 0.56 -6.45 7.12
N LYS A 28 1.80 -6.54 6.60
CA LYS A 28 2.94 -7.06 7.37
C LYS A 28 3.32 -6.15 8.54
N GLU A 29 3.29 -4.84 8.35
CA GLU A 29 3.64 -3.88 9.41
C GLU A 29 2.53 -3.74 10.47
N LEU A 30 1.27 -3.81 10.07
CA LEU A 30 0.13 -3.67 10.99
C LEU A 30 -0.29 -4.99 11.66
N GLY A 31 0.13 -6.14 11.12
CA GLY A 31 -0.28 -7.46 11.60
C GLY A 31 -1.77 -7.76 11.37
N VAL A 32 -2.43 -7.03 10.46
CA VAL A 32 -3.85 -7.18 10.13
C VAL A 32 -4.04 -7.70 8.71
N SER A 33 -5.13 -8.43 8.48
CA SER A 33 -5.49 -8.93 7.14
C SER A 33 -6.37 -7.90 6.41
N LEU A 34 -5.75 -7.01 5.65
CA LEU A 34 -6.41 -6.07 4.74
C LEU A 34 -7.06 -6.77 3.54
N SER A 35 -6.60 -7.98 3.23
CA SER A 35 -7.17 -8.88 2.23
C SER A 35 -8.61 -9.33 2.54
N ARG A 36 -9.08 -9.17 3.79
CA ARG A 36 -10.49 -9.41 4.18
C ARG A 36 -11.37 -8.17 4.11
N VAL A 37 -10.76 -7.00 3.92
CA VAL A 37 -11.47 -5.72 3.88
C VAL A 37 -12.09 -5.53 2.48
N PRO A 38 -13.34 -5.04 2.37
CA PRO A 38 -13.95 -4.75 1.08
C PRO A 38 -13.11 -3.80 0.24
N TYR A 39 -13.15 -3.96 -1.08
CA TYR A 39 -12.32 -3.18 -1.99
C TYR A 39 -12.55 -1.66 -1.89
N SER A 40 -13.79 -1.24 -1.66
CA SER A 40 -14.14 0.18 -1.42
C SER A 40 -13.40 0.78 -0.22
N ILE A 41 -13.23 0.03 0.86
CA ILE A 41 -12.49 0.48 2.04
C ILE A 41 -10.98 0.49 1.78
N ARG A 42 -10.46 -0.39 0.90
CA ARG A 42 -9.05 -0.35 0.49
C ARG A 42 -8.71 0.94 -0.26
N ILE A 43 -9.61 1.40 -1.14
CA ILE A 43 -9.45 2.70 -1.82
C ILE A 43 -9.38 3.84 -0.80
N LEU A 44 -10.28 3.84 0.20
CA LEU A 44 -10.26 4.85 1.27
C LEU A 44 -8.97 4.80 2.09
N LEU A 45 -8.47 3.60 2.40
CA LEU A 45 -7.20 3.40 3.09
C LEU A 45 -6.02 3.96 2.30
N GLU A 46 -6.00 3.78 0.98
CA GLU A 46 -4.96 4.33 0.10
C GLU A 46 -4.97 5.87 0.11
N THR A 47 -6.14 6.50 0.18
CA THR A 47 -6.24 7.97 0.26
C THR A 47 -5.84 8.56 1.61
N ALA A 48 -5.80 7.76 2.67
CA ALA A 48 -5.47 8.21 4.02
C ALA A 48 -3.98 8.08 4.37
N LEU A 49 -3.16 7.49 3.49
CA LEU A 49 -1.73 7.21 3.67
C LEU A 49 -0.79 8.30 3.17
#